data_AF-A0A9D2T195-F1
#
_entry.id   AF-A0A9D2T195-F1
#
_cell.length_a   1.000
_cell.length_b   1.000
_cell.length_c   1.000
_cell.angle_alpha   90.00
_cell.angle_beta   90.00
_cell.angle_gamma   90.00
#
_symmetry.space_group_name_H-M   'P 1'
#
loop_
_entity.id
_entity.type
_entity.pdbx_description
1 polymer ?
#
loop_
_entity_poly.entity_id
_entity_poly.type
_entity_poly.pdbx_seq_one_letter_code
_entity_poly.pdbx_strand_id
1 'polypeptide(L)'
;MNLEQLKYFKEKNGYTFAQLAELSGVPQGTIQKIFNGETRTPRNKTLRALEFVMKNEQQDDMPDGRKDSEEEPLGYTYGREFGSSDLVCEPSAVYKAKPGGYTLDDYYAIPDNRRVELIDGVIYDMAAPSMIHQYIIMRFCSELYGYVEKNGGDCVVLPSPLDVQIDCDDRSMLEPDLVVVCDPSKRTRRCIMGAPDLVVEILSPSSTRMDTKIKLAKYATAGVREYWLIDPDRERVCVYWTPEEDIAAVYGPQDDIPVGIFGGEFCVPMSRIFEQIRLMGV
;
A
#
# COMPACT_ATOMS: atom_id res chain seq x y z
N MET A 1 6.08 1.97 24.27
CA MET A 1 7.13 2.06 25.30
C MET A 1 6.99 3.40 26.05
N ASN A 2 7.48 3.52 27.28
CA ASN A 2 7.35 4.74 28.09
C ASN A 2 8.61 5.63 28.04
N LEU A 3 8.54 6.84 28.61
CA LEU A 3 9.64 7.82 28.57
C LEU A 3 10.86 7.40 29.43
N GLU A 4 10.64 6.63 30.50
CA GLU A 4 11.71 6.13 31.37
C GLU A 4 12.56 5.08 30.65
N GLN A 5 11.92 4.18 29.90
CA GLN A 5 12.56 3.19 29.04
C GLN A 5 13.41 3.85 27.92
N LEU A 6 12.91 4.95 27.32
CA LEU A 6 13.67 5.76 26.35
C LEU A 6 14.92 6.40 26.98
N LYS A 7 14.81 6.94 28.21
CA LYS A 7 15.94 7.52 28.95
C LYS A 7 16.98 6.47 29.31
N TYR A 8 16.54 5.36 29.89
CA TYR A 8 17.41 4.24 30.30
C TYR A 8 18.24 3.70 29.13
N PHE A 9 17.63 3.48 27.96
CA PHE A 9 18.36 3.05 26.76
C PHE A 9 19.42 4.06 26.31
N LYS A 10 19.04 5.34 26.21
CA LYS A 10 19.97 6.40 25.77
C LYS A 10 21.19 6.48 26.70
N GLU A 11 20.98 6.34 28.01
CA GLU A 11 22.07 6.34 29.00
C GLU A 11 22.91 5.06 28.93
N LYS A 12 22.27 3.89 28.86
CA LYS A 12 22.95 2.58 28.77
C LYS A 12 23.88 2.48 27.56
N ASN A 13 23.41 2.94 26.39
CA ASN A 13 24.11 2.80 25.11
C ASN A 13 24.87 4.09 24.71
N GLY A 14 25.06 5.03 25.66
CA GLY A 14 25.91 6.21 25.48
C GLY A 14 25.43 7.25 24.46
N TYR A 15 24.20 7.15 23.96
CA TYR A 15 23.71 7.94 22.84
C TYR A 15 23.63 9.45 23.11
N THR A 16 24.13 10.24 22.16
CA THR A 16 23.83 11.68 22.08
C THR A 16 22.47 11.93 21.44
N PHE A 17 21.89 13.11 21.69
CA PHE A 17 20.64 13.52 21.03
C PHE A 17 20.79 13.73 19.52
N ALA A 18 22.00 14.00 19.03
CA ALA A 18 22.29 14.14 17.60
C ALA A 18 22.26 12.77 16.91
N GLN A 19 22.91 11.75 17.47
CA GLN A 19 22.87 10.38 16.95
C GLN A 19 21.44 9.81 16.96
N LEU A 20 20.66 10.04 18.03
CA LEU A 20 19.25 9.62 18.03
C LEU A 20 18.42 10.36 16.97
N ALA A 21 18.76 11.61 16.63
CA ALA A 21 18.07 12.37 15.59
C ALA A 21 18.37 11.83 14.19
N GLU A 22 19.63 11.49 13.94
CA GLU A 22 20.10 10.87 12.70
C GLU A 22 19.47 9.48 12.50
N LEU A 23 19.55 8.61 13.52
CA LEU A 23 19.04 7.23 13.45
C LEU A 23 17.51 7.13 13.39
N SER A 24 16.77 8.03 14.02
CA SER A 24 15.30 7.99 14.03
C SER A 24 14.63 8.90 12.98
N GLY A 25 15.39 9.77 12.32
CA GLY A 25 14.83 10.83 11.47
C GLY A 25 13.99 11.87 12.21
N VAL A 26 14.00 11.89 13.55
CA VAL A 26 13.29 12.86 14.38
C VAL A 26 14.20 14.06 14.65
N PRO A 27 13.77 15.32 14.45
CA PRO A 27 14.60 16.48 14.73
C PRO A 27 15.15 16.51 16.16
N GLN A 28 16.45 16.77 16.33
CA GLN A 28 17.13 16.76 17.64
C GLN A 28 16.41 17.59 18.71
N GLY A 29 15.92 18.79 18.36
CA GLY A 29 15.15 19.64 19.28
C GLY A 29 13.81 19.04 19.70
N THR A 30 13.20 18.17 18.90
CA THR A 30 12.00 17.40 19.28
C THR A 30 12.38 16.29 20.27
N ILE A 31 13.49 15.58 20.05
CA ILE A 31 13.98 14.55 20.98
C ILE A 31 14.33 15.18 22.34
N GLN A 32 15.07 16.29 22.35
CA GLN A 32 15.41 17.03 23.56
C GLN A 32 14.14 17.41 24.36
N LYS A 33 13.13 17.99 23.71
CA LYS A 33 11.85 18.34 24.37
C LYS A 33 11.07 17.14 24.91
N ILE A 34 11.23 15.96 24.33
CA ILE A 34 10.62 14.72 24.85
C ILE A 34 11.38 14.25 26.09
N PHE A 35 12.71 14.14 26.01
CA PHE A 35 13.54 13.66 27.13
C PHE A 35 13.56 14.63 28.32
N ASN A 36 13.48 15.94 28.08
CA ASN A 36 13.34 16.96 29.12
C ASN A 36 11.94 17.00 29.78
N GLY A 37 10.95 16.28 29.23
CA GLY A 37 9.56 16.31 29.74
C GLY A 37 8.76 17.55 29.34
N GLU A 38 9.31 18.44 28.50
CA GLU A 38 8.61 19.61 27.95
C GLU A 38 7.42 19.20 27.07
N THR A 39 7.53 18.06 26.38
CA THR A 39 6.45 17.48 25.55
C THR A 39 5.63 16.49 26.36
N ARG A 40 4.55 16.96 26.98
CA ARG A 40 3.64 16.12 27.81
C ARG A 40 2.96 14.98 27.04
N THR A 41 2.71 15.15 25.75
CA THR A 41 2.06 14.15 24.87
C THR A 41 2.80 14.05 23.52
N PRO A 42 3.90 13.27 23.45
CA PRO A 42 4.63 13.07 22.19
C PRO A 42 3.76 12.38 21.13
N ARG A 43 3.90 12.78 19.86
CA ARG A 43 3.17 12.15 18.74
C ARG A 43 3.58 10.67 18.64
N ASN A 44 2.61 9.77 18.44
CA ASN A 44 2.86 8.33 18.37
C ASN A 44 3.91 7.94 17.30
N LYS A 45 3.88 8.59 16.13
CA LYS A 45 4.91 8.42 15.07
C LYS A 45 6.33 8.71 15.58
N THR A 46 6.50 9.72 16.42
CA THR A 46 7.80 10.10 17.00
C THR A 46 8.28 9.07 18.03
N LEU A 47 7.38 8.52 18.83
CA LEU A 47 7.71 7.44 19.78
C LEU A 47 8.10 6.17 19.04
N ARG A 48 7.36 5.76 18.00
CA ARG A 48 7.69 4.59 17.18
C ARG A 48 9.04 4.73 16.45
N ALA A 49 9.37 5.92 15.94
CA ALA A 49 10.65 6.18 15.31
C ALA A 49 11.83 6.01 16.28
N LEU A 50 11.68 6.45 17.54
CA LEU A 50 12.68 6.24 18.60
C LEU A 50 12.73 4.77 19.05
N GLU A 51 11.57 4.10 19.20
CA GLU A 51 11.49 2.67 19.54
C GLU A 51 12.15 1.77 18.49
N PHE A 52 12.12 2.14 17.21
CA PHE A 52 12.75 1.37 16.13
C PHE A 52 14.28 1.34 16.26
N VAL A 53 14.91 2.49 16.50
CA VAL A 53 16.36 2.59 16.78
C VAL A 53 16.77 1.68 17.93
N MET A 54 15.92 1.57 18.95
CA MET A 54 16.22 0.78 20.15
C MET A 54 16.12 -0.74 19.98
N LYS A 55 15.38 -1.22 18.98
CA LYS A 55 15.22 -2.66 18.75
C LYS A 55 16.34 -3.26 17.91
N ASN A 56 16.99 -2.45 17.07
CA ASN A 56 18.00 -2.92 16.12
C ASN A 56 19.42 -3.06 16.72
N GLU A 57 19.63 -2.71 18.00
CA GLU A 57 20.94 -2.84 18.66
C GLU A 57 21.14 -4.12 19.48
N GLN A 58 20.12 -4.95 19.68
CA GLN A 58 20.23 -6.11 20.59
C GLN A 58 20.89 -7.35 19.95
N GLN A 59 21.69 -7.17 18.89
CA GLN A 59 22.13 -8.27 18.00
C GLN A 59 23.67 -8.43 17.89
N ASP A 60 24.48 -7.60 18.57
CA ASP A 60 25.94 -7.48 18.31
C ASP A 60 26.89 -8.15 19.35
N ASP A 61 26.39 -8.87 20.36
CA ASP A 61 27.24 -9.51 21.40
C ASP A 61 27.16 -11.05 21.41
N MET A 62 28.15 -11.74 20.82
CA MET A 62 28.84 -12.96 21.34
C MET A 62 29.88 -13.52 20.32
N PRO A 63 31.00 -14.16 20.77
CA PRO A 63 32.16 -14.46 19.92
C PRO A 63 32.22 -15.86 19.28
N ASP A 64 33.10 -15.99 18.28
CA ASP A 64 33.41 -17.17 17.44
C ASP A 64 33.91 -18.41 18.23
N GLY A 65 33.52 -19.61 17.77
CA GLY A 65 33.91 -20.90 18.35
C GLY A 65 33.35 -22.13 17.62
N ARG A 66 34.06 -22.64 16.62
CA ARG A 66 33.76 -23.93 15.93
C ARG A 66 33.82 -25.15 16.87
N LYS A 67 32.91 -26.14 16.68
CA LYS A 67 33.22 -27.44 16.02
C LYS A 67 32.05 -28.45 15.95
N ASP A 68 31.81 -28.93 14.72
CA ASP A 68 31.59 -30.32 14.24
C ASP A 68 30.57 -31.30 14.88
N SER A 69 29.69 -31.85 14.01
CA SER A 69 28.94 -33.16 14.08
C SER A 69 27.83 -33.29 15.16
N GLU A 70 26.69 -34.00 14.98
CA GLU A 70 26.23 -35.05 14.04
C GLU A 70 24.74 -34.84 13.60
N GLU A 71 24.19 -35.71 12.74
CA GLU A 71 22.77 -35.77 12.29
C GLU A 71 21.89 -36.53 13.32
N GLU A 72 20.54 -36.51 13.40
CA GLU A 72 19.37 -36.12 12.57
C GLU A 72 18.24 -35.64 13.56
N PRO A 73 16.93 -35.41 13.24
CA PRO A 73 16.19 -35.45 11.97
C PRO A 73 15.30 -34.20 11.66
N LEU A 74 14.54 -34.26 10.56
CA LEU A 74 13.59 -33.23 10.08
C LEU A 74 12.48 -32.82 11.08
N GLY A 75 12.75 -31.79 11.89
CA GLY A 75 11.73 -31.00 12.59
C GLY A 75 11.36 -29.74 11.81
N TYR A 76 10.06 -29.50 11.56
CA TYR A 76 9.57 -28.24 11.00
C TYR A 76 9.75 -27.11 12.02
N THR A 77 10.83 -26.33 11.88
CA THR A 77 11.07 -25.12 12.70
C THR A 77 10.43 -23.90 12.07
N TYR A 78 9.37 -23.39 12.71
CA TYR A 78 8.89 -22.03 12.47
C TYR A 78 9.95 -21.04 12.96
N GLY A 79 10.33 -20.08 12.10
CA GLY A 79 11.28 -19.02 12.46
C GLY A 79 12.75 -19.36 12.18
N ARG A 80 13.13 -19.34 10.89
CA ARG A 80 14.53 -19.11 10.52
C ARG A 80 14.73 -17.60 10.40
N GLU A 81 15.49 -17.01 11.32
CA GLU A 81 15.96 -15.64 11.15
C GLU A 81 16.97 -15.64 9.99
N PHE A 82 16.58 -15.08 8.84
CA PHE A 82 17.50 -14.87 7.73
C PHE A 82 18.38 -13.65 8.04
N GLY A 83 19.69 -13.83 8.04
CA GLY A 83 20.63 -12.72 8.13
C GLY A 83 20.55 -11.86 6.87
N SER A 84 20.93 -10.58 6.95
CA SER A 84 21.00 -9.71 5.77
C SER A 84 21.98 -10.23 4.70
N SER A 85 22.91 -11.12 5.06
CA SER A 85 23.80 -11.85 4.15
C SER A 85 23.14 -13.02 3.40
N ASP A 86 22.02 -13.53 3.92
CA ASP A 86 21.32 -14.71 3.37
C ASP A 86 20.24 -14.29 2.37
N LEU A 87 19.92 -12.99 2.33
CA LEU A 87 19.02 -12.38 1.37
C LEU A 87 19.80 -11.97 0.12
N VAL A 88 19.54 -12.67 -0.99
CA VAL A 88 20.00 -12.25 -2.32
C VAL A 88 19.12 -11.09 -2.78
N CYS A 89 19.45 -9.88 -2.32
CA CYS A 89 18.90 -8.64 -2.86
C CYS A 89 19.73 -8.21 -4.08
N GLU A 90 19.08 -8.03 -5.23
CA GLU A 90 19.71 -7.27 -6.31
C GLU A 90 19.99 -5.83 -5.85
N PRO A 91 21.09 -5.21 -6.29
CA PRO A 91 21.44 -3.84 -5.90
C PRO A 91 20.45 -2.84 -6.50
N SER A 92 19.34 -2.60 -5.78
CA SER A 92 18.41 -1.53 -6.09
C SER A 92 19.17 -0.20 -6.11
N ALA A 93 19.15 0.50 -7.23
CA ALA A 93 19.79 1.81 -7.34
C ALA A 93 19.22 2.73 -6.25
N VAL A 94 20.10 3.42 -5.51
CA VAL A 94 19.66 4.32 -4.44
C VAL A 94 19.03 5.57 -5.05
N TYR A 95 17.73 5.49 -5.33
CA TYR A 95 16.91 6.57 -5.87
C TYR A 95 16.91 7.75 -4.91
N LYS A 96 17.77 8.73 -5.18
CA LYS A 96 17.83 9.99 -4.44
C LYS A 96 16.56 10.78 -4.70
N ALA A 97 15.66 10.78 -3.72
CA ALA A 97 14.41 11.54 -3.71
C ALA A 97 14.63 13.02 -4.07
N LYS A 98 14.45 13.35 -5.35
CA LYS A 98 14.14 14.71 -5.79
C LYS A 98 12.67 14.96 -5.51
N PRO A 99 12.28 16.01 -4.77
CA PRO A 99 10.87 16.35 -4.61
C PRO A 99 10.26 16.74 -5.97
N GLY A 100 9.25 16.00 -6.43
CA GLY A 100 8.40 16.36 -7.58
C GLY A 100 9.10 16.44 -8.94
N GLY A 101 9.97 15.48 -9.25
CA GLY A 101 10.79 15.52 -10.48
C GLY A 101 11.15 14.18 -11.10
N TYR A 102 10.49 13.09 -10.70
CA TYR A 102 10.59 11.80 -11.38
C TYR A 102 9.71 11.76 -12.62
N THR A 103 10.11 10.91 -13.57
CA THR A 103 9.45 10.71 -14.87
C THR A 103 9.18 9.23 -15.12
N LEU A 104 8.49 8.89 -16.22
CA LEU A 104 8.34 7.51 -16.66
C LEU A 104 9.68 6.82 -16.95
N ASP A 105 10.70 7.55 -17.40
CA ASP A 105 12.05 6.99 -17.58
C ASP A 105 12.67 6.57 -16.23
N ASP A 106 12.43 7.32 -15.16
CA ASP A 106 12.83 6.94 -13.80
C ASP A 106 12.00 5.76 -13.29
N TYR A 107 10.69 5.73 -13.55
CA TYR A 107 9.79 4.64 -13.17
C TYR A 107 10.21 3.31 -13.82
N TYR A 108 10.48 3.30 -15.12
CA TYR A 108 10.91 2.10 -15.85
C TYR A 108 12.37 1.70 -15.60
N ALA A 109 13.15 2.50 -14.88
CA ALA A 109 14.47 2.10 -14.39
C ALA A 109 14.38 1.28 -13.08
N ILE A 110 13.23 1.27 -12.40
CA ILE A 110 13.02 0.55 -11.15
C ILE A 110 13.00 -0.97 -11.43
N PRO A 111 13.75 -1.79 -10.67
CA PRO A 111 13.73 -3.24 -10.87
C PRO A 111 12.33 -3.83 -10.66
N ASP A 112 11.93 -4.76 -11.54
CA ASP A 112 10.62 -5.43 -11.56
C ASP A 112 10.19 -6.07 -10.22
N ASN A 113 11.15 -6.37 -9.33
CA ASN A 113 10.89 -6.91 -7.99
C ASN A 113 10.39 -5.88 -6.97
N ARG A 114 10.31 -4.59 -7.33
CA ARG A 114 9.85 -3.49 -6.47
C ARG A 114 8.68 -2.77 -7.12
N ARG A 115 7.47 -3.08 -6.66
CA ARG A 115 6.24 -2.36 -7.08
C ARG A 115 6.19 -0.96 -6.49
N VAL A 116 5.92 0.01 -7.34
CA VAL A 116 5.75 1.42 -7.00
C VAL A 116 4.65 2.06 -7.85
N GLU A 117 4.16 3.20 -7.40
CA GLU A 117 3.36 4.11 -8.23
C GLU A 117 4.09 5.43 -8.41
N LEU A 118 3.96 6.02 -9.60
CA LEU A 118 4.40 7.39 -9.90
C LEU A 118 3.16 8.28 -9.93
N ILE A 119 3.10 9.34 -9.11
CA ILE A 119 2.00 10.30 -9.11
C ILE A 119 2.58 11.71 -9.04
N ASP A 120 2.29 12.55 -10.04
CA ASP A 120 2.78 13.94 -10.14
C ASP A 120 4.31 14.08 -9.99
N GLY A 121 5.05 13.12 -10.52
CA GLY A 121 6.52 13.07 -10.44
C GLY A 121 7.07 12.70 -9.06
N VAL A 122 6.27 12.03 -8.23
CA VAL A 122 6.66 11.44 -6.94
C VAL A 122 6.47 9.93 -6.98
N ILE A 123 7.50 9.16 -6.61
CA ILE A 123 7.45 7.70 -6.51
C ILE A 123 6.98 7.30 -5.11
N TYR A 124 6.05 6.35 -5.04
CA TYR A 124 5.50 5.76 -3.81
C TYR A 124 5.68 4.25 -3.81
N ASP A 125 6.34 3.71 -2.78
CA ASP A 125 6.49 2.26 -2.60
C ASP A 125 5.16 1.58 -2.27
N MET A 126 4.86 0.48 -2.96
CA MET A 126 3.70 -0.38 -2.67
C MET A 126 4.09 -1.50 -1.71
N ALA A 127 3.23 -1.79 -0.75
CA ALA A 127 3.35 -3.00 0.06
C ALA A 127 2.84 -4.23 -0.72
N ALA A 128 3.37 -5.41 -0.40
CA ALA A 128 2.79 -6.65 -0.90
C ALA A 128 1.34 -6.81 -0.40
N PRO A 129 0.37 -7.16 -1.26
CA PRO A 129 -1.03 -7.28 -0.88
C PRO A 129 -1.25 -8.49 0.03
N SER A 130 -2.26 -8.41 0.90
CA SER A 130 -2.66 -9.53 1.76
C SER A 130 -3.51 -10.58 1.00
N MET A 131 -3.68 -11.76 1.59
CA MET A 131 -4.57 -12.79 1.03
C MET A 131 -6.02 -12.28 0.92
N ILE A 132 -6.54 -11.60 1.94
CA ILE A 132 -7.88 -11.02 1.95
C ILE A 132 -8.03 -9.99 0.82
N HIS A 133 -7.03 -9.13 0.64
CA HIS A 133 -7.02 -8.13 -0.42
C HIS A 133 -7.08 -8.78 -1.82
N GLN A 134 -6.24 -9.79 -2.09
CA GLN A 134 -6.27 -10.54 -3.34
C GLN A 134 -7.59 -11.30 -3.56
N TYR A 135 -8.19 -11.85 -2.49
CA TYR A 135 -9.51 -12.47 -2.56
C TYR A 135 -10.60 -11.47 -2.95
N ILE A 136 -10.57 -10.25 -2.41
CA ILE A 136 -11.54 -9.19 -2.77
C ILE A 136 -11.37 -8.79 -4.25
N ILE A 137 -10.14 -8.57 -4.74
CA ILE A 137 -9.89 -8.32 -6.17
C ILE A 137 -10.53 -9.41 -7.03
N MET A 138 -10.29 -10.69 -6.69
CA MET A 138 -10.85 -11.83 -7.40
C MET A 138 -12.38 -11.75 -7.44
N ARG A 139 -13.03 -11.50 -6.29
CA ARG A 139 -14.50 -11.44 -6.21
C ARG A 139 -15.09 -10.29 -7.02
N PHE A 140 -14.54 -9.09 -6.92
CA PHE A 140 -14.99 -7.95 -7.72
C PHE A 140 -14.78 -8.21 -9.22
N CYS A 141 -13.62 -8.74 -9.60
CA CYS A 141 -13.34 -9.13 -10.98
C CYS A 141 -14.35 -10.16 -11.50
N SER A 142 -14.67 -11.19 -10.72
CA SER A 142 -15.64 -12.23 -11.08
C SER A 142 -17.04 -11.69 -11.38
N GLU A 143 -17.58 -10.85 -10.47
CA GLU A 143 -18.95 -10.34 -10.60
C GLU A 143 -19.03 -9.31 -11.77
N LEU A 144 -18.03 -8.41 -11.90
CA LEU A 144 -17.95 -7.43 -12.99
C LEU A 144 -17.72 -8.09 -14.36
N TYR A 145 -16.74 -9.01 -14.47
CA TYR A 145 -16.42 -9.71 -15.72
C TYR A 145 -17.61 -10.56 -16.19
N GLY A 146 -18.29 -11.26 -15.26
CA GLY A 146 -19.49 -12.03 -15.56
C GLY A 146 -20.65 -11.18 -16.09
N TYR A 147 -20.79 -9.93 -15.65
CA TYR A 147 -21.75 -8.99 -16.22
C TYR A 147 -21.30 -8.51 -17.61
N VAL A 148 -20.04 -8.10 -17.77
CA VAL A 148 -19.50 -7.59 -19.04
C VAL A 148 -19.62 -8.64 -20.15
N GLU A 149 -19.16 -9.87 -19.95
CA GLU A 149 -19.26 -10.96 -20.95
C GLU A 149 -20.71 -11.27 -21.35
N LYS A 150 -21.64 -11.21 -20.39
CA LYS A 150 -23.05 -11.54 -20.63
C LYS A 150 -23.76 -10.49 -21.49
N ASN A 151 -23.43 -9.21 -21.34
CA ASN A 151 -24.07 -8.11 -22.04
C ASN A 151 -23.29 -7.66 -23.29
N GLY A 152 -22.01 -8.04 -23.38
CA GLY A 152 -21.12 -7.66 -24.47
C GLY A 152 -20.73 -6.18 -24.45
N GLY A 153 -20.33 -5.69 -25.62
CA GLY A 153 -19.74 -4.35 -25.77
C GLY A 153 -18.22 -4.36 -25.61
N ASP A 154 -17.64 -3.17 -25.50
CA ASP A 154 -16.18 -2.97 -25.55
C ASP A 154 -15.50 -2.93 -24.17
N CYS A 155 -16.24 -3.05 -23.07
CA CYS A 155 -15.67 -3.02 -21.72
C CYS A 155 -14.76 -4.22 -21.44
N VAL A 156 -13.65 -3.98 -20.73
CA VAL A 156 -12.81 -5.01 -20.11
C VAL A 156 -12.64 -4.72 -18.63
N VAL A 157 -12.56 -5.79 -17.83
CA VAL A 157 -12.28 -5.75 -16.39
C VAL A 157 -10.88 -6.30 -16.18
N LEU A 158 -10.00 -5.56 -15.53
CA LEU A 158 -8.59 -5.93 -15.36
C LEU A 158 -8.17 -5.71 -13.89
N PRO A 159 -7.62 -6.73 -13.20
CA PRO A 159 -7.05 -6.60 -11.86
C PRO A 159 -5.59 -6.13 -11.89
N SER A 160 -5.06 -5.69 -10.74
CA SER A 160 -3.62 -5.52 -10.55
C SER A 160 -2.86 -6.86 -10.62
N PRO A 161 -1.59 -6.89 -11.06
CA PRO A 161 -0.79 -5.74 -11.49
C PRO A 161 -1.09 -5.23 -12.90
N LEU A 162 -1.29 -3.91 -13.03
CA LEU A 162 -1.59 -3.23 -14.28
C LEU A 162 -1.20 -1.75 -14.26
N ASP A 163 -0.30 -1.34 -15.15
CA ASP A 163 0.05 0.05 -15.40
C ASP A 163 -1.13 0.87 -15.95
N VAL A 164 -1.45 2.00 -15.30
CA VAL A 164 -2.40 3.02 -15.76
C VAL A 164 -1.72 4.39 -15.84
N GLN A 165 -1.42 4.85 -17.06
CA GLN A 165 -0.83 6.16 -17.34
C GLN A 165 -1.93 7.22 -17.37
N ILE A 166 -2.39 7.60 -16.16
CA ILE A 166 -3.69 8.22 -15.91
C ILE A 166 -3.90 9.58 -16.61
N ASP A 167 -2.85 10.40 -16.73
CA ASP A 167 -2.89 11.74 -17.35
C ASP A 167 -2.39 11.75 -18.81
N CYS A 168 -1.99 10.59 -19.34
CA CYS A 168 -1.25 10.46 -20.61
C CYS A 168 0.07 11.28 -20.68
N ASP A 169 0.65 11.63 -19.52
CA ASP A 169 1.87 12.43 -19.38
C ASP A 169 3.10 11.58 -18.96
N ASP A 170 4.26 12.22 -18.78
CA ASP A 170 5.48 11.54 -18.32
C ASP A 170 5.60 11.44 -16.78
N ARG A 171 4.54 11.72 -16.01
CA ARG A 171 4.62 11.98 -14.55
C ARG A 171 3.64 11.19 -13.68
N SER A 172 2.69 10.48 -14.26
CA SER A 172 1.72 9.69 -13.51
C SER A 172 1.51 8.29 -14.11
N MET A 173 1.94 7.26 -13.38
CA MET A 173 1.71 5.84 -13.63
C MET A 173 1.23 5.18 -12.33
N LEU A 174 -0.03 4.79 -12.28
CA LEU A 174 -0.65 4.17 -11.11
C LEU A 174 -0.90 2.68 -11.36
N GLU A 175 -1.05 1.92 -10.27
CA GLU A 175 -1.30 0.48 -10.31
C GLU A 175 -2.55 0.13 -9.47
N PRO A 176 -3.76 0.60 -9.88
CA PRO A 176 -5.01 0.36 -9.17
C PRO A 176 -5.37 -1.12 -9.05
N ASP A 177 -6.00 -1.50 -7.94
CA ASP A 177 -6.33 -2.90 -7.65
C ASP A 177 -7.26 -3.56 -8.67
N LEU A 178 -8.22 -2.80 -9.20
CA LEU A 178 -9.05 -3.24 -10.32
C LEU A 178 -9.58 -2.04 -11.11
N VAL A 179 -9.65 -2.19 -12.43
CA VAL A 179 -10.23 -1.20 -13.34
C VAL A 179 -11.25 -1.80 -14.30
N VAL A 180 -12.19 -0.96 -14.75
CA VAL A 180 -13.01 -1.21 -15.94
C VAL A 180 -12.72 -0.14 -16.98
N VAL A 181 -12.45 -0.56 -18.22
CA VAL A 181 -12.13 0.33 -19.35
C VAL A 181 -13.01 -0.04 -20.54
N CYS A 182 -13.89 0.88 -20.95
CA CYS A 182 -14.86 0.68 -22.03
C CYS A 182 -14.47 1.31 -23.37
N ASP A 183 -13.47 2.18 -23.39
CA ASP A 183 -12.91 2.75 -24.62
C ASP A 183 -11.74 1.89 -25.15
N PRO A 184 -11.86 1.26 -26.33
CA PRO A 184 -10.78 0.47 -26.93
C PRO A 184 -9.48 1.24 -27.15
N SER A 185 -9.55 2.55 -27.42
CA SER A 185 -8.38 3.37 -27.78
C SER A 185 -7.42 3.62 -26.62
N LYS A 186 -7.93 3.53 -25.38
CA LYS A 186 -7.14 3.61 -24.14
C LYS A 186 -6.27 2.38 -23.88
N ARG A 187 -6.52 1.26 -24.56
CA ARG A 187 -5.88 -0.03 -24.28
C ARG A 187 -4.67 -0.23 -25.17
N THR A 188 -3.47 -0.10 -24.59
CA THR A 188 -2.23 -0.45 -25.31
C THR A 188 -1.78 -1.87 -24.94
N ARG A 189 -0.71 -2.36 -25.60
CA ARG A 189 -0.08 -3.63 -25.22
C ARG A 189 0.66 -3.57 -23.87
N ARG A 190 0.94 -2.37 -23.35
CA ARG A 190 1.76 -2.17 -22.14
C ARG A 190 0.93 -1.78 -20.92
N CYS A 191 0.05 -0.80 -21.11
CA CYS A 191 -0.67 -0.09 -20.06
C CYS A 191 -2.03 0.43 -20.57
N ILE A 192 -2.86 0.89 -19.64
CA ILE A 192 -4.01 1.73 -19.95
C ILE A 192 -3.55 3.20 -20.04
N MET A 193 -4.03 3.91 -21.05
CA MET A 193 -3.77 5.34 -21.28
C MET A 193 -5.01 6.15 -20.90
N GLY A 194 -4.85 7.14 -20.01
CA GLY A 194 -5.95 7.98 -19.54
C GLY A 194 -6.82 7.32 -18.47
N ALA A 195 -7.83 8.04 -18.00
CA ALA A 195 -8.75 7.57 -16.97
C ALA A 195 -9.55 6.31 -17.37
N PRO A 196 -9.56 5.25 -16.54
CA PRO A 196 -10.57 4.19 -16.59
C PRO A 196 -11.99 4.71 -16.34
N ASP A 197 -12.98 3.92 -16.73
CA ASP A 197 -14.39 4.22 -16.45
C ASP A 197 -14.73 3.97 -14.97
N LEU A 198 -14.29 2.84 -14.42
CA LEU A 198 -14.37 2.53 -12.98
C LEU A 198 -12.97 2.19 -12.47
N VAL A 199 -12.62 2.69 -11.29
CA VAL A 199 -11.46 2.27 -10.50
C VAL A 199 -11.92 1.77 -9.13
N VAL A 200 -11.38 0.63 -8.69
CA VAL A 200 -11.59 0.06 -7.35
C VAL A 200 -10.23 -0.06 -6.66
N GLU A 201 -10.15 0.42 -5.41
CA GLU A 201 -8.98 0.26 -4.53
C GLU A 201 -9.42 -0.40 -3.22
N ILE A 202 -8.61 -1.31 -2.70
CA ILE A 202 -8.91 -2.07 -1.47
C ILE A 202 -7.98 -1.59 -0.37
N LEU A 203 -8.56 -0.91 0.61
CA LEU A 203 -7.81 -0.24 1.66
C LEU A 203 -7.00 -1.25 2.49
N SER A 204 -5.72 -0.93 2.64
CA SER A 204 -4.80 -1.60 3.56
C SER A 204 -4.29 -0.60 4.61
N PRO A 205 -3.76 -1.05 5.77
CA PRO A 205 -3.13 -0.16 6.75
C PRO A 205 -2.01 0.73 6.18
N SER A 206 -1.36 0.28 5.10
CA SER A 206 -0.35 1.00 4.33
C SER A 206 -0.93 2.00 3.32
N SER A 207 -2.00 1.63 2.61
CA SER A 207 -2.53 2.38 1.47
C SER A 207 -3.63 3.39 1.85
N THR A 208 -4.35 3.21 2.97
CA THR A 208 -5.51 4.05 3.36
C THR A 208 -5.33 5.57 3.12
N ARG A 209 -4.17 6.15 3.43
CA ARG A 209 -3.92 7.60 3.22
C ARG A 209 -3.69 7.97 1.73
N MET A 210 -3.12 7.07 0.96
CA MET A 210 -2.94 7.20 -0.49
C MET A 210 -4.30 7.21 -1.17
N ASP A 211 -5.08 6.16 -0.96
CA ASP A 211 -6.31 5.86 -1.71
C ASP A 211 -7.43 6.86 -1.37
N THR A 212 -7.58 7.21 -0.09
CA THR A 212 -8.63 8.14 0.39
C THR A 212 -8.35 9.61 0.10
N LYS A 213 -7.18 9.98 -0.46
CA LYS A 213 -6.80 11.40 -0.65
C LYS A 213 -6.04 11.69 -1.93
N ILE A 214 -4.88 11.06 -2.10
CA ILE A 214 -3.95 11.37 -3.20
C ILE A 214 -4.52 10.78 -4.49
N LYS A 215 -4.86 9.48 -4.48
CA LYS A 215 -5.51 8.81 -5.61
C LYS A 215 -6.90 9.35 -5.89
N LEU A 216 -7.73 9.56 -4.85
CA LEU A 216 -9.05 10.20 -4.99
C LEU A 216 -8.96 11.52 -5.80
N ALA A 217 -8.06 12.42 -5.39
CA ALA A 217 -7.86 13.69 -6.10
C ALA A 217 -7.34 13.47 -7.53
N LYS A 218 -6.36 12.59 -7.74
CA LYS A 218 -5.79 12.28 -9.06
C LYS A 218 -6.85 11.70 -10.02
N TYR A 219 -7.60 10.70 -9.58
CA TYR A 219 -8.67 10.06 -10.37
C TYR A 219 -9.80 11.04 -10.68
N ALA A 220 -10.18 11.91 -9.73
CA ALA A 220 -11.10 13.01 -10.00
C ALA A 220 -10.57 13.96 -11.10
N THR A 221 -9.34 14.47 -10.97
CA THR A 221 -8.77 15.39 -11.98
C THR A 221 -8.56 14.77 -13.35
N ALA A 222 -8.39 13.44 -13.44
CA ALA A 222 -8.23 12.73 -14.70
C ALA A 222 -9.57 12.38 -15.38
N GLY A 223 -10.71 12.57 -14.69
CA GLY A 223 -12.04 12.23 -15.22
C GLY A 223 -12.40 10.74 -15.12
N VAL A 224 -11.91 10.03 -14.09
CA VAL A 224 -12.45 8.71 -13.74
C VAL A 224 -13.93 8.88 -13.38
N ARG A 225 -14.80 8.11 -14.04
CA ARG A 225 -16.25 8.30 -13.90
C ARG A 225 -16.77 7.75 -12.57
N GLU A 226 -16.17 6.69 -12.05
CA GLU A 226 -16.64 6.03 -10.83
C GLU A 226 -15.45 5.49 -10.02
N TYR A 227 -15.43 5.73 -8.70
CA TYR A 227 -14.32 5.34 -7.83
C TYR A 227 -14.82 4.67 -6.56
N TRP A 228 -14.35 3.44 -6.28
CA TRP A 228 -14.77 2.64 -5.14
C TRP A 228 -13.60 2.39 -4.20
N LEU A 229 -13.81 2.65 -2.91
CA LEU A 229 -12.89 2.31 -1.82
C LEU A 229 -13.47 1.20 -0.97
N ILE A 230 -12.85 0.03 -0.97
CA ILE A 230 -13.27 -1.14 -0.19
C ILE A 230 -12.48 -1.18 1.12
N ASP A 231 -13.14 -1.06 2.27
CA ASP A 231 -12.53 -1.15 3.59
C ASP A 231 -12.86 -2.53 4.19
N PRO A 232 -11.97 -3.54 4.09
CA PRO A 232 -12.23 -4.88 4.61
C PRO A 232 -12.32 -4.91 6.13
N ASP A 233 -11.47 -4.14 6.83
CA ASP A 233 -11.41 -4.09 8.29
C ASP A 233 -12.69 -3.51 8.92
N ARG A 234 -13.44 -2.69 8.15
CA ARG A 234 -14.71 -2.09 8.57
C ARG A 234 -15.93 -2.61 7.82
N GLU A 235 -15.73 -3.60 6.96
CA GLU A 235 -16.77 -4.19 6.09
C GLU A 235 -17.62 -3.15 5.34
N ARG A 236 -16.94 -2.17 4.73
CA ARG A 236 -17.60 -0.97 4.19
C ARG A 236 -17.08 -0.63 2.80
N VAL A 237 -17.98 -0.17 1.94
CA VAL A 237 -17.62 0.39 0.63
C VAL A 237 -18.00 1.87 0.57
N CYS A 238 -17.08 2.71 0.10
CA CYS A 238 -17.37 4.09 -0.28
C CYS A 238 -17.36 4.20 -1.81
N VAL A 239 -18.46 4.67 -2.40
CA VAL A 239 -18.59 4.87 -3.85
C VAL A 239 -18.71 6.37 -4.15
N TYR A 240 -17.82 6.87 -5.00
CA TYR A 240 -17.90 8.19 -5.60
C TYR A 240 -18.39 8.04 -7.05
N TRP A 241 -19.65 8.36 -7.31
CA TRP A 241 -20.26 8.38 -8.65
C TRP A 241 -19.81 9.54 -9.53
N THR A 242 -19.27 10.58 -8.89
CA THR A 242 -18.57 11.71 -9.50
C THR A 242 -17.40 12.03 -8.55
N PRO A 243 -16.18 11.52 -8.76
CA PRO A 243 -15.07 11.72 -7.83
C PRO A 243 -14.71 13.20 -7.58
N GLU A 244 -15.03 14.10 -8.52
CA GLU A 244 -14.89 15.56 -8.37
C GLU A 244 -15.77 16.17 -7.27
N GLU A 245 -16.89 15.54 -6.89
CA GLU A 245 -17.85 16.10 -5.92
C GLU A 245 -17.45 15.86 -4.45
N ASP A 246 -16.45 15.01 -4.17
CA ASP A 246 -15.98 14.61 -2.82
C ASP A 246 -17.11 14.07 -1.89
N ILE A 247 -18.22 13.62 -2.47
CA ILE A 247 -19.36 13.01 -1.77
C ILE A 247 -19.42 11.53 -2.11
N ALA A 248 -19.14 10.68 -1.12
CA ALA A 248 -19.29 9.23 -1.24
C ALA A 248 -20.65 8.76 -0.74
N ALA A 249 -21.30 7.88 -1.52
CA ALA A 249 -22.27 6.94 -0.97
C ALA A 249 -21.52 5.89 -0.13
N VAL A 250 -22.15 5.43 0.96
CA VAL A 250 -21.53 4.49 1.91
C VAL A 250 -22.42 3.26 2.06
N TYR A 251 -21.85 2.10 1.79
CA TYR A 251 -22.51 0.80 1.82
C TYR A 251 -21.85 -0.14 2.82
N GLY A 252 -22.64 -1.03 3.40
CA GLY A 252 -22.21 -2.07 4.34
C GLY A 252 -22.23 -3.48 3.73
N PRO A 253 -22.01 -4.53 4.56
CA PRO A 253 -21.74 -5.88 4.07
C PRO A 253 -22.97 -6.66 3.58
N GLN A 254 -24.14 -6.03 3.53
CA GLN A 254 -25.41 -6.65 3.13
C GLN A 254 -26.10 -5.88 2.00
N ASP A 255 -25.47 -4.82 1.49
CA ASP A 255 -26.01 -4.01 0.41
C ASP A 255 -25.64 -4.58 -0.97
N ASP A 256 -26.56 -4.43 -1.92
CA ASP A 256 -26.30 -4.63 -3.34
C ASP A 256 -25.93 -3.26 -3.94
N ILE A 257 -24.66 -3.08 -4.31
CA ILE A 257 -24.16 -1.77 -4.77
C ILE A 257 -24.32 -1.68 -6.30
N PRO A 258 -25.14 -0.76 -6.83
CA PRO A 258 -25.29 -0.60 -8.28
C PRO A 258 -23.97 -0.15 -8.92
N VAL A 259 -23.74 -0.47 -10.19
CA VAL A 259 -22.56 -0.02 -10.94
C VAL A 259 -22.98 1.11 -11.90
N GLY A 260 -22.54 2.32 -11.60
CA GLY A 260 -23.01 3.56 -12.23
C GLY A 260 -22.61 3.67 -13.71
N ILE A 261 -21.41 3.22 -14.07
CA ILE A 261 -20.95 3.16 -15.46
C ILE A 261 -21.80 2.22 -16.33
N PHE A 262 -22.55 1.29 -15.73
CA PHE A 262 -23.52 0.41 -16.37
C PHE A 262 -24.98 0.85 -16.13
N GLY A 263 -25.20 2.14 -15.84
CA GLY A 263 -26.54 2.72 -15.63
C GLY A 263 -27.26 2.24 -14.37
N GLY A 264 -26.58 1.52 -13.47
CA GLY A 264 -27.17 0.90 -12.28
C GLY A 264 -28.03 -0.34 -12.55
N GLU A 265 -28.02 -0.89 -13.77
CA GLU A 265 -28.74 -2.13 -14.10
C GLU A 265 -28.12 -3.39 -13.47
N PHE A 266 -26.83 -3.29 -13.11
CA PHE A 266 -26.07 -4.31 -12.41
C PHE A 266 -25.73 -3.85 -11.01
N CYS A 267 -25.83 -4.76 -10.03
CA CYS A 267 -25.33 -4.54 -8.68
C CYS A 267 -24.31 -5.61 -8.29
N VAL A 268 -23.25 -5.20 -7.59
CA VAL A 268 -22.31 -6.12 -6.94
C VAL A 268 -22.84 -6.46 -5.53
N PRO A 269 -23.15 -7.73 -5.23
CA PRO A 269 -23.73 -8.13 -3.95
C PRO A 269 -22.65 -8.25 -2.85
N MET A 270 -22.61 -7.31 -1.90
CA MET A 270 -21.55 -7.28 -0.87
C MET A 270 -21.60 -8.47 0.09
N SER A 271 -22.79 -9.03 0.32
CA SER A 271 -22.98 -10.24 1.15
C SER A 271 -22.08 -11.39 0.71
N ARG A 272 -22.02 -11.69 -0.59
CA ARG A 272 -21.16 -12.75 -1.15
C ARG A 272 -19.67 -12.54 -0.93
N ILE A 273 -19.24 -11.29 -0.72
CA ILE A 273 -17.84 -10.93 -0.53
C ILE A 273 -17.50 -11.01 0.95
N PHE A 274 -18.20 -10.25 1.80
CA PHE A 274 -17.88 -10.16 3.23
C PHE A 274 -18.26 -11.42 4.02
N GLU A 275 -19.35 -12.12 3.69
CA GLU A 275 -19.69 -13.38 4.36
C GLU A 275 -18.61 -14.45 4.13
N GLN A 276 -18.06 -14.53 2.91
CA GLN A 276 -17.01 -15.49 2.62
C GLN A 276 -15.68 -15.12 3.33
N ILE A 277 -15.36 -13.83 3.49
CA ILE A 277 -14.21 -13.37 4.29
C ILE A 277 -14.39 -13.82 5.75
N ARG A 278 -15.55 -13.57 6.36
CA ARG A 278 -15.87 -14.04 7.72
C ARG A 278 -15.74 -15.56 7.85
N LEU A 279 -16.17 -16.32 6.83
CA LEU A 279 -16.06 -17.79 6.81
C LEU A 279 -14.61 -18.30 6.68
N MET A 280 -13.66 -17.49 6.21
CA MET A 280 -12.23 -17.85 6.20
C MET A 280 -11.59 -17.75 7.60
N GLY A 281 -12.23 -17.07 8.56
CA GLY A 281 -11.76 -16.99 9.95
C GLY A 281 -10.44 -16.22 10.13
N VAL A 282 -10.18 -15.24 9.26
CA VAL A 282 -9.00 -14.36 9.25
C VAL A 282 -9.36 -12.93 9.62
#